data_AF-A0A2A8ZRJ4-F1
#
_entry.id   AF-A0A2A8ZRJ4-F1
#
_cell.length_a   1.000
_cell.length_b   1.000
_cell.length_c   1.000
_cell.angle_alpha   90.00
_cell.angle_beta   90.00
_cell.angle_gamma   90.00
#
_symmetry.space_group_name_H-M   'P 1'
#
loop_
_entity.id
_entity.type
_entity.pdbx_description
1 polymer ?
#
loop_
_entity_poly.entity_id
_entity_poly.type
_entity_poly.pdbx_seq_one_letter_code
_entity_poly.pdbx_strand_id
1 'polypeptide(L)'
;MKKLIGVALFGSIILGACGDSDVGASLGRLEVIGKDSVGKGPSGEITIFKDKKTGCQYMHTDAGNGPMITPVLNQDGKPYCIQE
;
A
#
# COMPACT_ATOMS: atom_id res chain seq x y z
N MET A 1 -34.21 25.72 -43.32
CA MET A 1 -33.51 24.50 -43.80
C MET A 1 -32.20 24.34 -43.05
N LYS A 2 -32.06 23.29 -42.25
CA LYS A 2 -30.75 22.79 -41.77
C LYS A 2 -30.96 21.32 -41.37
N LYS A 3 -30.51 20.42 -42.24
CA LYS A 3 -30.45 18.98 -41.99
C LYS A 3 -29.06 18.70 -41.44
N LEU A 4 -28.97 18.06 -40.27
CA LEU A 4 -27.81 17.25 -39.89
C LEU A 4 -28.33 16.04 -39.12
N ILE A 5 -28.53 14.96 -39.89
CA ILE A 5 -28.60 13.59 -39.39
C ILE A 5 -27.16 13.09 -39.39
N GLY A 6 -26.68 12.59 -38.26
CA GLY A 6 -25.33 12.04 -38.12
C GLY A 6 -25.24 11.20 -36.86
N VAL A 7 -25.72 9.97 -36.98
CA VAL A 7 -25.82 8.95 -35.94
C VAL A 7 -24.43 8.40 -35.57
N ALA A 8 -24.24 8.28 -34.26
CA ALA A 8 -23.45 7.32 -33.49
C ALA A 8 -22.17 6.69 -34.08
N LEU A 9 -21.10 6.82 -33.32
CA LEU A 9 -20.26 5.68 -32.91
C LEU A 9 -19.65 6.05 -31.54
N PHE A 10 -20.44 5.82 -30.48
CA PHE A 10 -19.94 5.76 -29.11
C PHE A 10 -19.06 4.50 -28.99
N GLY A 11 -17.83 4.60 -29.46
CA GLY A 11 -16.77 3.66 -29.16
C GLY A 11 -16.21 3.95 -27.79
N SER A 12 -16.98 3.69 -26.73
CA SER A 12 -16.42 3.57 -25.39
C SER A 12 -15.62 2.28 -25.33
N ILE A 13 -14.37 2.35 -25.79
CA ILE A 13 -13.36 1.39 -25.40
C ILE A 13 -13.11 1.67 -23.92
N ILE A 14 -13.88 0.99 -23.07
CA ILE A 14 -13.54 0.90 -21.66
C ILE A 14 -12.26 0.10 -21.66
N LEU A 15 -11.11 0.81 -21.61
CA LEU A 15 -9.86 0.19 -21.20
C LEU A 15 -10.18 -0.43 -19.85
N GLY A 16 -10.31 -1.76 -19.86
CA GLY A 16 -10.47 -2.54 -18.66
C GLY A 16 -9.43 -2.02 -17.69
N ALA A 17 -9.90 -1.57 -16.53
CA ALA A 17 -9.04 -1.27 -15.42
C ALA A 17 -8.07 -2.45 -15.32
N CYS A 18 -6.78 -2.18 -15.54
CA CYS A 18 -5.75 -2.96 -14.89
C CYS A 18 -6.01 -2.72 -13.40
N GLY A 19 -6.96 -3.47 -12.85
CA GLY A 19 -7.09 -3.60 -11.42
C GLY A 19 -5.75 -4.14 -11.00
N ASP A 20 -4.97 -3.29 -10.34
CA ASP A 20 -3.86 -3.76 -9.53
C ASP A 20 -4.41 -4.95 -8.77
N SER A 21 -3.88 -6.10 -9.13
CA SER A 21 -4.16 -7.32 -8.41
C SER A 21 -3.41 -7.15 -7.10
N ASP A 22 -3.99 -6.36 -6.19
CA ASP A 22 -3.70 -6.43 -4.78
C ASP A 22 -4.20 -7.82 -4.36
N VAL A 23 -3.44 -8.85 -4.73
CA VAL A 23 -3.35 -10.12 -4.01
C VAL A 23 -2.69 -9.82 -2.67
N GLY A 24 -3.26 -8.85 -1.95
CA GLY A 24 -2.91 -8.50 -0.61
C GLY A 24 -3.35 -9.68 0.24
N ALA A 25 -2.41 -10.57 0.52
CA ALA A 25 -2.57 -11.50 1.62
C ALA A 25 -3.13 -10.70 2.80
N SER A 26 -4.29 -11.11 3.31
CA SER A 26 -4.88 -10.45 4.47
C SER A 26 -3.83 -10.44 5.57
N LEU A 27 -3.33 -9.24 5.88
CA LEU A 27 -2.32 -9.01 6.93
C LEU A 27 -2.86 -9.37 8.32
N GLY A 28 -4.12 -9.82 8.39
CA GLY A 28 -4.83 -10.28 9.59
C GLY A 28 -4.96 -9.15 10.60
N ARG A 29 -4.08 -9.18 11.60
CA ARG A 29 -4.02 -8.21 12.69
C ARG A 29 -3.29 -6.91 12.33
N LEU A 30 -2.47 -6.92 11.29
CA LEU A 30 -1.67 -5.76 10.89
C LEU A 30 -2.47 -4.90 9.90
N GLU A 31 -2.44 -3.59 10.11
CA GLU A 31 -2.97 -2.59 9.19
C GLU A 31 -1.83 -1.70 8.69
N VAL A 32 -1.83 -1.34 7.41
CA VAL A 32 -0.84 -0.40 6.86
C VAL A 32 -1.21 1.00 7.32
N ILE A 33 -0.28 1.69 7.99
CA ILE A 33 -0.45 3.08 8.46
C ILE A 33 0.54 4.06 7.81
N GLY A 34 1.51 3.55 7.04
CA GLY A 34 2.47 4.37 6.31
C GLY A 34 3.20 3.59 5.23
N LYS A 35 3.59 4.28 4.17
CA LYS A 35 4.49 3.78 3.12
C LYS A 35 5.47 4.89 2.77
N ASP A 36 6.74 4.55 2.58
CA ASP A 36 7.79 5.47 2.16
C ASP A 36 8.86 4.72 1.35
N SER A 37 9.79 5.45 0.73
CA SER A 37 10.87 4.85 -0.05
C SER A 37 12.17 5.64 0.10
N VAL A 38 13.26 4.94 0.45
CA VAL A 38 14.59 5.54 0.67
C VAL A 38 15.57 5.30 -0.49
N GLY A 39 15.13 4.70 -1.59
CA GLY A 39 15.98 4.36 -2.72
C GLY A 39 15.20 4.13 -4.01
N LYS A 40 15.91 3.99 -5.13
CA LYS A 40 15.29 3.63 -6.41
C LYS A 40 15.18 2.11 -6.51
N GLY A 41 13.95 1.61 -6.64
CA GLY A 41 13.66 0.20 -6.84
C GLY A 41 13.12 -0.49 -5.57
N PRO A 42 12.73 -1.78 -5.69
CA PRO A 42 11.97 -2.47 -4.64
C PRO A 42 12.71 -2.56 -3.31
N SER A 43 14.05 -2.56 -3.33
CA SER A 43 14.89 -2.65 -2.14
C SER A 43 14.89 -1.40 -1.23
N GLY A 44 14.18 -0.33 -1.64
CA GLY A 44 14.05 0.92 -0.89
C GLY A 44 12.68 1.09 -0.23
N GLU A 45 11.72 0.20 -0.50
CA GLU A 45 10.34 0.34 -0.05
C GLU A 45 10.22 0.06 1.45
N ILE A 46 9.62 1.00 2.16
CA ILE A 46 9.32 0.96 3.58
C ILE A 46 7.81 0.92 3.74
N THR A 47 7.30 -0.02 4.52
CA THR A 47 5.88 -0.07 4.93
C THR A 47 5.81 -0.09 6.45
N ILE A 48 5.00 0.80 7.04
CA ILE A 48 4.72 0.81 8.47
C ILE A 48 3.37 0.15 8.71
N PHE A 49 3.38 -0.87 9.57
CA PHE A 49 2.20 -1.57 10.03
C PHE A 49 1.86 -1.19 11.46
N LYS A 50 0.58 -1.10 11.81
CA LYS A 50 0.08 -1.08 13.19
C LYS A 50 -0.63 -2.41 13.47
N ASP A 51 -0.33 -3.00 14.61
CA ASP A 51 -1.07 -4.17 15.10
C ASP A 51 -2.33 -3.71 15.82
N LYS A 52 -3.49 -3.96 15.21
CA LYS A 52 -4.81 -3.56 15.72
C LYS A 52 -5.11 -4.09 17.14
N LYS A 53 -4.46 -5.18 17.57
CA LYS A 53 -4.65 -5.73 18.93
C LYS A 53 -3.86 -4.99 20.00
N THR A 54 -2.64 -4.54 19.67
CA THR A 54 -1.68 -4.02 20.66
C THR A 54 -1.40 -2.54 20.51
N GLY A 55 -1.73 -1.96 19.35
CA GLY A 55 -1.34 -0.61 18.95
C GLY A 55 0.12 -0.49 18.51
N CYS A 56 0.90 -1.58 18.56
CA CYS A 56 2.33 -1.55 18.28
C CYS A 56 2.64 -1.41 16.78
N GLN A 57 3.66 -0.62 16.46
CA GLN A 57 4.08 -0.37 15.10
C GLN A 57 5.28 -1.22 14.70
N TYR A 58 5.29 -1.64 13.43
CA TYR A 58 6.34 -2.44 12.82
C TYR A 58 6.72 -1.84 11.49
N MET A 59 8.02 -1.81 11.20
CA MET A 59 8.56 -1.44 9.90
C MET A 59 8.87 -2.70 9.10
N HIS A 60 8.34 -2.75 7.90
CA HIS A 60 8.74 -3.69 6.88
C HIS A 60 9.62 -3.01 5.85
N THR A 61 10.76 -3.61 5.58
CA THR A 61 11.66 -3.20 4.52
C THR A 61 11.88 -4.38 3.60
N ASP A 62 11.71 -4.16 2.30
CA ASP A 62 12.14 -5.14 1.32
C ASP A 62 13.66 -4.96 1.15
N ALA A 63 14.45 -5.88 1.68
CA ALA A 63 15.90 -5.83 1.54
C ALA A 63 16.34 -6.87 0.50
N GLY A 64 17.47 -6.62 -0.17
CA GLY A 64 18.02 -7.57 -1.15
C GLY A 64 18.32 -8.98 -0.59
N ASN A 65 18.38 -9.12 0.75
CA ASN A 65 18.59 -10.38 1.46
C ASN A 65 17.29 -11.03 1.96
N GLY A 66 16.12 -10.45 1.64
CA GLY A 66 14.80 -10.93 2.04
C GLY A 66 13.99 -9.88 2.83
N PRO A 67 12.65 -10.01 2.85
CA PRO A 67 11.78 -9.09 3.58
C PRO A 67 12.00 -9.23 5.08
N MET A 68 12.11 -8.10 5.78
CA MET A 68 12.25 -8.05 7.23
C MET A 68 11.12 -7.24 7.84
N ILE A 69 10.55 -7.74 8.94
CA ILE A 69 9.63 -6.99 9.79
C ILE A 69 10.28 -6.75 11.15
N THR A 70 10.38 -5.49 11.57
CA THR A 70 11.04 -5.07 12.82
C THR A 70 10.14 -4.14 13.62
N PRO A 71 10.17 -4.19 14.97
CA PRO A 71 9.42 -3.24 15.77
C PRO A 71 10.00 -1.83 15.61
N VAL A 72 9.13 -0.83 15.47
CA VAL A 72 9.52 0.57 15.68
C VAL A 72 9.75 0.76 17.17
N LEU A 73 10.86 1.38 17.56
CA LEU A 73 11.22 1.56 18.96
C LEU A 73 11.07 3.00 19.42
N ASN A 74 10.68 3.16 20.69
CA ASN A 74 10.76 4.40 21.43
C ASN A 74 12.20 4.72 21.83
N GLN A 75 12.41 5.92 22.37
CA GLN A 75 13.72 6.35 22.89
C GLN A 75 14.23 5.48 24.05
N ASP A 76 13.35 4.81 24.80
CA ASP A 76 13.70 3.88 25.87
C ASP A 76 13.98 2.45 25.37
N GLY A 77 13.97 2.24 24.04
CA GLY A 77 14.22 0.96 23.40
C GLY A 77 13.04 -0.02 23.43
N LYS A 78 11.87 0.38 23.92
CA LYS A 78 10.66 -0.47 23.88
C LYS A 78 9.89 -0.30 22.58
N PRO A 79 9.06 -1.28 22.19
CA PRO A 79 8.18 -1.14 21.03
C PRO A 79 7.29 0.11 21.14
N TYR A 80 7.18 0.85 20.06
CA TYR A 80 6.29 1.98 19.94
C TYR A 80 4.86 1.48 19.72
N CYS A 81 3.99 1.72 20.69
CA CYS A 81 2.59 1.31 20.65
C CYS A 81 1.68 2.47 20.99
N ILE A 82 0.77 2.81 20.08
CA ILE A 82 -0.26 3.83 20.28
C ILE A 82 -1.60 3.11 20.41
N GLN A 83 -2.21 3.21 21.58
CA GLN A 83 -3.59 2.76 21.80
C GLN A 83 -4.51 3.97 21.57
N GLU A 84 -5.49 3.80 20.68
CA GLU A 84 -6.57 4.76 20.47
C GLU A 84 -7.66 4.59 21.54
#